data_AF-A0A0Q7RTG0-F1
#
_entry.id   AF-A0A0Q7RTG0-F1
#
_cell.length_a   1.000
_cell.length_b   1.000
_cell.length_c   1.000
_cell.angle_alpha   90.00
_cell.angle_beta   90.00
_cell.angle_gamma   90.00
#
_symmetry.space_group_name_H-M   'P 1'
#
loop_
_entity.id
_entity.type
_entity.pdbx_description
1 polymer ?
#
loop_
_entity_poly.entity_id
_entity_poly.type
_entity_poly.pdbx_seq_one_letter_code
_entity_poly.pdbx_strand_id
1 'polypeptide(L)'
;MNCAFRTDARAGSKSLERRYGWRTAAKPPSFTATLFRLKEAFMIRFTLAAGAALVLAATPVLAQTTPPQATVSGKPGPVNTAPGSEEWLRQRGESYRSAPDAEQNPAEVAETIRLNAEIAARNAAAERAEAEAAATFERQSARWREETARLETQRAQYEADLAASNSARAAYERARAAWEAEVAACERERRVCVTTPPAKY
;
A
#
# COMPACT_ATOMS: atom_id res chain seq x y z
N MET A 1 -26.10 0.51 -55.07
CA MET A 1 -27.14 -0.35 -54.46
C MET A 1 -27.66 0.38 -53.23
N ASN A 2 -28.95 0.69 -53.27
CA ASN A 2 -29.70 1.52 -52.33
C ASN A 2 -30.29 0.71 -51.17
N CYS A 3 -30.78 1.46 -50.17
CA CYS A 3 -31.73 1.11 -49.10
C CYS A 3 -31.10 0.48 -47.85
N ALA A 4 -30.94 1.20 -46.72
CA ALA A 4 -31.91 1.92 -45.88
C ALA A 4 -32.90 0.99 -45.17
N PHE A 5 -32.75 0.86 -43.85
CA PHE A 5 -33.85 0.52 -42.94
C PHE A 5 -33.74 1.39 -41.69
N ARG A 6 -34.65 2.35 -41.59
CA ARG A 6 -34.99 3.09 -40.38
C ARG A 6 -36.52 3.04 -40.24
N THR A 7 -36.99 3.10 -38.99
CA THR A 7 -38.36 3.41 -38.51
C THR A 7 -39.43 2.35 -38.81
N ASP A 8 -40.37 1.97 -37.94
CA ASP A 8 -40.92 2.51 -36.69
C ASP A 8 -41.73 1.41 -35.97
N ALA A 9 -41.94 1.51 -34.65
CA ALA A 9 -43.28 1.35 -34.05
C ALA A 9 -43.25 1.55 -32.52
N ARG A 10 -43.79 2.71 -32.11
CA ARG A 10 -44.38 2.96 -30.78
C ARG A 10 -45.58 2.05 -30.54
N ALA A 11 -45.71 1.48 -29.35
CA ALA A 11 -46.98 1.40 -28.59
C ALA A 11 -46.71 0.74 -27.23
N GLY A 12 -47.13 1.36 -26.12
CA GLY A 12 -47.12 0.66 -24.83
C GLY A 12 -46.97 1.48 -23.55
N SER A 13 -47.08 2.82 -23.58
CA SER A 13 -47.37 3.58 -22.36
C SER A 13 -48.88 3.57 -22.12
N LYS A 14 -49.33 2.80 -21.12
CA LYS A 14 -50.49 3.11 -20.28
C LYS A 14 -50.68 2.03 -19.21
N SER A 15 -50.91 2.50 -17.99
CA SER A 15 -51.59 1.80 -16.89
C SER A 15 -50.74 0.94 -15.97
N LEU A 16 -50.08 1.59 -15.00
CA LEU A 16 -50.04 1.10 -13.61
C LEU A 16 -49.64 2.24 -12.65
N GLU A 17 -50.33 3.37 -12.76
CA GLU A 17 -50.23 4.47 -11.80
C GLU A 17 -51.64 4.88 -11.40
N ARG A 18 -52.21 4.10 -10.48
CA ARG A 18 -53.39 4.46 -9.68
C ARG A 18 -53.64 3.39 -8.63
N ARG A 19 -53.07 3.58 -7.43
CA ARG A 19 -53.74 3.26 -6.16
C ARG A 19 -52.90 3.72 -4.95
N TYR A 20 -53.44 4.76 -4.30
CA TYR A 20 -53.16 5.23 -2.93
C TYR A 20 -51.78 5.88 -2.71
N GLY A 21 -51.63 7.09 -2.19
CA GLY A 21 -52.55 7.97 -1.48
C GLY A 21 -51.68 8.85 -0.60
N TRP A 22 -51.50 10.11 -1.01
CA TRP A 22 -50.71 11.11 -0.32
C TRP A 22 -51.31 11.40 1.07
N ARG A 23 -50.49 11.29 2.12
CA ARG A 23 -50.79 11.85 3.43
C ARG A 23 -49.61 12.70 3.92
N THR A 24 -50.01 13.90 4.29
CA THR A 24 -49.29 15.07 4.79
C THR A 24 -48.28 14.83 5.91
N ALA A 25 -47.17 15.59 5.80
CA ALA A 25 -46.46 16.30 6.87
C ALA A 25 -46.03 15.52 8.13
N ALA A 26 -44.76 15.12 8.16
CA ALA A 26 -43.99 15.01 9.39
C ALA A 26 -42.68 15.80 9.24
N LYS A 27 -42.54 16.79 10.11
CA LYS A 27 -41.40 17.70 10.30
C LYS A 27 -40.13 16.89 10.59
N PRO A 28 -38.98 17.13 9.92
CA PRO A 28 -37.74 16.49 10.34
C PRO A 28 -37.33 17.02 11.72
N PRO A 29 -36.96 16.17 12.69
CA PRO A 29 -36.32 16.66 13.90
C PRO A 29 -34.96 17.25 13.54
N SER A 30 -34.79 18.50 13.96
CA SER A 30 -33.55 19.25 14.03
C SER A 30 -32.45 18.44 14.74
N PHE A 31 -31.55 17.83 13.96
CA PHE A 31 -30.29 17.25 14.44
C PHE A 31 -29.17 18.31 14.43
N THR A 32 -29.43 19.45 15.06
CA THR A 32 -28.40 20.40 15.51
C THR A 32 -28.12 20.15 16.99
N ALA A 33 -27.56 18.98 17.32
CA ALA A 33 -26.96 18.70 18.64
C ALA A 33 -26.28 17.32 18.67
N THR A 34 -25.44 16.98 17.69
CA THR A 34 -24.53 15.81 17.82
C THR A 34 -23.21 16.03 17.08
N LEU A 35 -22.72 17.27 17.07
CA LEU A 35 -21.44 17.66 16.46
C LEU A 35 -20.44 18.21 17.49
N PHE A 36 -20.57 17.81 18.76
CA PHE A 36 -19.63 18.21 19.81
C PHE A 36 -19.17 17.07 20.74
N ARG A 37 -19.31 15.81 20.31
CA ARG A 37 -18.88 14.65 21.10
C ARG A 37 -18.25 13.50 20.31
N LEU A 38 -17.63 13.82 19.17
CA LEU A 38 -16.87 12.85 18.36
C LEU A 38 -15.40 13.25 18.14
N LYS A 39 -14.93 14.33 18.79
CA LYS A 39 -13.54 14.79 18.66
C LYS A 39 -12.57 14.26 19.74
N GLU A 40 -13.04 13.53 20.75
CA GLU A 40 -12.17 13.06 21.85
C GLU A 40 -12.01 11.53 21.97
N ALA A 41 -12.69 10.75 21.13
CA ALA A 41 -12.65 9.28 21.25
C ALA A 41 -11.62 8.59 20.36
N PHE A 42 -10.81 9.32 19.58
CA PHE A 42 -9.82 8.72 18.66
C PHE A 42 -8.35 8.94 19.07
N MET A 43 -8.07 9.66 20.16
CA MET A 43 -6.71 10.06 20.50
C MET A 43 -6.18 9.49 21.83
N ILE A 44 -6.81 8.46 22.40
CA ILE A 44 -6.32 7.81 23.64
C ILE A 44 -6.65 6.31 23.62
N ARG A 45 -6.00 5.52 22.76
CA ARG A 45 -5.92 4.04 22.91
C ARG A 45 -4.69 3.47 22.23
N PHE A 46 -3.49 3.92 22.59
CA PHE A 46 -2.27 3.13 22.42
C PHE A 46 -1.24 3.56 23.45
N THR A 47 -1.43 3.10 24.68
CA THR A 47 -0.34 3.03 25.65
C THR A 47 -0.27 1.64 26.25
N LEU A 48 0.95 1.09 26.17
CA LEU A 48 1.57 0.09 27.04
C LEU A 48 1.16 -1.38 26.88
N ALA A 49 2.04 -2.16 26.25
CA ALA A 49 2.66 -3.34 26.89
C ALA A 49 3.90 -3.82 26.12
N ALA A 50 4.98 -4.02 26.89
CA ALA A 50 6.22 -4.75 26.58
C ALA A 50 7.18 -4.13 25.54
N GLY A 51 8.44 -3.83 25.83
CA GLY A 51 9.27 -4.24 26.95
C GLY A 51 10.61 -4.73 26.44
N ALA A 52 11.68 -4.27 27.09
CA ALA A 52 13.00 -4.90 27.17
C ALA A 52 13.93 -4.81 25.94
N ALA A 53 14.92 -3.92 26.09
CA ALA A 53 16.34 -4.21 25.99
C ALA A 53 16.88 -4.93 24.74
N LEU A 54 17.50 -4.14 23.85
CA LEU A 54 18.63 -4.61 23.04
C LEU A 54 19.82 -3.67 23.30
N VAL A 55 20.44 -3.88 24.47
CA VAL A 55 21.85 -3.52 24.67
C VAL A 55 22.64 -4.51 23.82
N LEU A 56 23.23 -4.02 22.74
CA LEU A 56 24.29 -4.74 22.02
C LEU A 56 25.49 -4.87 22.97
N ALA A 57 25.50 -5.96 23.74
CA ALA A 57 26.71 -6.45 24.39
C ALA A 57 27.64 -6.94 23.27
N ALA A 58 28.61 -6.09 22.91
CA ALA A 58 29.81 -6.52 22.24
C ALA A 58 30.52 -7.52 23.17
N THR A 59 30.36 -8.81 22.92
CA THR A 59 31.18 -9.82 23.57
C THR A 59 32.55 -9.81 22.90
N PRO A 60 33.65 -9.46 23.60
CA PRO A 60 34.97 -9.72 23.08
C PRO A 60 35.10 -11.23 22.90
N VAL A 61 35.47 -11.64 21.68
CA VAL A 61 36.03 -12.96 21.42
C VAL A 61 37.31 -13.05 22.25
N LEU A 62 37.22 -13.68 23.42
CA LEU A 62 38.40 -14.16 24.11
C LEU A 62 38.94 -15.31 23.26
N ALA A 63 40.02 -15.01 22.54
CA ALA A 63 40.88 -16.01 21.93
C ALA A 63 41.26 -17.04 23.02
N GLN A 64 40.74 -18.25 22.91
CA GLN A 64 41.28 -19.40 23.64
C GLN A 64 42.62 -19.75 23.00
N THR A 65 43.69 -19.18 23.55
CA THR A 65 45.04 -19.69 23.36
C THR A 65 45.22 -20.89 24.29
N THR A 66 44.82 -22.07 23.83
CA THR A 66 45.20 -23.32 24.48
C THR A 66 46.70 -23.54 24.24
N PRO A 67 47.55 -23.70 25.27
CA PRO A 67 48.95 -24.07 25.07
C PRO A 67 49.04 -25.47 24.47
N PRO A 68 50.03 -25.75 23.59
CA PRO A 68 50.19 -27.07 22.99
C PRO A 68 50.56 -28.07 24.09
N GLN A 69 49.65 -29.01 24.38
CA GLN A 69 49.98 -30.16 25.20
C GLN A 69 50.86 -31.13 24.41
N ALA A 70 51.81 -31.68 25.16
CA ALA A 70 52.94 -32.42 24.70
C ALA A 70 52.57 -33.70 23.91
N THR A 71 53.46 -34.00 22.97
CA THR A 71 53.65 -35.25 22.24
C THR A 71 53.18 -36.52 22.97
N VAL A 72 52.13 -37.16 22.45
CA VAL A 72 51.97 -38.62 22.57
C VAL A 72 52.56 -39.23 21.29
N SER A 73 53.73 -39.82 21.46
CA SER A 73 54.44 -40.58 20.43
C SER A 73 53.66 -41.85 20.12
N GLY A 74 53.07 -41.90 18.93
CA GLY A 74 52.43 -43.07 18.35
C GLY A 74 52.36 -42.88 16.85
N LYS A 75 53.31 -43.46 16.12
CA LYS A 75 53.52 -43.29 14.68
C LYS A 75 52.55 -44.18 13.88
N PRO A 76 51.75 -43.62 12.95
CA PRO A 76 51.51 -44.26 11.66
C PRO A 76 52.23 -43.47 10.56
N GLY A 77 52.85 -44.17 9.62
CA GLY A 77 53.64 -43.55 8.54
C GLY A 77 52.82 -42.65 7.60
N PRO A 78 53.48 -41.85 6.75
CA PRO A 78 52.80 -40.89 5.88
C PRO A 78 52.09 -41.63 4.75
N VAL A 79 50.77 -41.78 4.86
CA VAL A 79 49.93 -41.84 3.66
C VAL A 79 49.66 -40.39 3.29
N ASN A 80 50.01 -40.01 2.06
CA ASN A 80 49.88 -38.65 1.55
C ASN A 80 48.38 -38.36 1.29
N THR A 81 47.58 -38.27 2.36
CA THR A 81 46.14 -37.98 2.29
C THR A 81 45.95 -36.48 2.09
N ALA A 82 45.33 -36.11 0.97
CA ALA A 82 45.10 -34.72 0.62
C ALA A 82 44.32 -34.00 1.75
N PRO A 83 44.72 -32.78 2.15
CA PRO A 83 43.96 -31.98 3.12
C PRO A 83 42.50 -31.83 2.67
N GLY A 84 41.56 -32.15 3.57
CA GLY A 84 40.13 -32.16 3.28
C GLY A 84 39.58 -33.46 2.67
N SER A 85 40.42 -34.47 2.40
CA SER A 85 39.94 -35.81 2.04
C SER A 85 39.27 -36.51 3.24
N GLU A 86 38.37 -37.46 2.96
CA GLU A 86 37.68 -38.21 4.03
C GLU A 86 38.66 -38.98 4.92
N GLU A 87 39.75 -39.51 4.35
CA GLU A 87 40.82 -40.14 5.13
C GLU A 87 41.57 -39.15 6.01
N TRP A 88 41.78 -37.91 5.54
CA TRP A 88 42.36 -36.83 6.33
C TRP A 88 41.45 -36.41 7.50
N LEU A 89 40.13 -36.36 7.29
CA LEU A 89 39.14 -36.13 8.35
C LEU A 89 39.06 -37.31 9.33
N ARG A 90 39.12 -38.55 8.82
CA ARG A 90 39.12 -39.78 9.62
C ARG A 90 40.35 -39.88 10.52
N GLN A 91 41.52 -39.48 10.04
CA GLN A 91 42.76 -39.39 10.83
C GLN A 91 42.67 -38.34 11.95
N ARG A 92 41.91 -37.26 11.74
CA ARG A 92 41.67 -36.22 12.76
C ARG A 92 40.57 -36.56 13.76
N GLY A 93 39.90 -37.72 13.60
CA GLY A 93 38.72 -38.07 14.39
C GLY A 93 37.49 -37.20 14.08
N GLU A 94 37.51 -36.46 12.97
CA GLU A 94 36.45 -35.55 12.53
C GLU A 94 35.50 -36.19 11.50
N SER A 95 35.73 -37.46 11.14
CA SER A 95 34.80 -38.20 10.30
C SER A 95 33.55 -38.56 11.11
N TYR A 96 32.43 -37.90 10.81
CA TYR A 96 31.11 -38.35 11.27
C TYR A 96 30.84 -39.74 10.70
N ARG A 97 30.85 -40.76 11.57
CA ARG A 97 30.44 -42.12 11.21
C ARG A 97 29.00 -42.29 11.67
N SER A 98 28.08 -42.33 10.72
CA SER A 98 26.69 -42.69 11.03
C SER A 98 26.69 -44.10 11.64
N ALA A 99 25.89 -44.31 12.69
CA ALA A 99 25.67 -45.65 13.22
C ALA A 99 25.11 -46.53 12.08
N PRO A 100 25.61 -47.76 11.91
CA PRO A 100 25.06 -48.67 10.92
C PRO A 100 23.56 -48.87 11.15
N ASP A 101 22.77 -49.07 10.09
CA ASP A 101 21.31 -49.12 10.17
C ASP A 101 20.76 -50.15 11.17
N ALA A 102 21.53 -51.21 11.46
CA ALA A 102 21.20 -52.23 12.46
C ALA A 102 21.25 -51.72 13.93
N GLU A 103 21.96 -50.62 14.19
CA GLU A 103 22.04 -49.94 15.48
C GLU A 103 21.01 -48.80 15.62
N GLN A 104 20.31 -48.44 14.54
CA GLN A 104 19.26 -47.41 14.59
C GLN A 104 17.96 -48.00 15.13
N ASN A 105 17.33 -47.28 16.06
CA ASN A 105 16.00 -47.62 16.54
C ASN A 105 14.96 -47.34 15.43
N PRO A 106 14.28 -48.37 14.89
CA PRO A 106 13.34 -48.18 13.77
C PRO A 106 12.17 -47.26 14.14
N ALA A 107 11.80 -47.16 15.42
CA ALA A 107 10.73 -46.26 15.87
C ALA A 107 11.16 -44.79 15.78
N GLU A 108 12.41 -44.47 16.12
CA GLU A 108 12.95 -43.11 16.03
C GLU A 108 13.10 -42.65 14.59
N VAL A 109 13.51 -43.56 13.69
CA VAL A 109 13.58 -43.28 12.25
C VAL A 109 12.19 -42.99 11.69
N ALA A 110 11.20 -43.82 12.04
CA ALA A 110 9.81 -43.60 11.59
C ALA A 110 9.25 -42.27 12.09
N GLU A 111 9.50 -41.91 13.36
CA GLU A 111 9.06 -40.63 13.91
C GLU A 111 9.78 -39.44 13.26
N THR A 112 11.07 -39.57 12.98
CA THR A 112 11.83 -38.53 12.26
C THR A 112 11.28 -38.32 10.86
N ILE A 113 10.95 -39.39 10.13
CA ILE A 113 10.31 -39.29 8.81
C ILE A 113 8.96 -38.57 8.92
N ARG A 114 8.15 -38.93 9.92
CA ARG A 114 6.85 -38.29 10.19
C ARG A 114 7.00 -36.79 10.45
N LEU A 115 7.94 -36.39 11.31
CA LEU A 115 8.22 -35.00 11.64
C LEU A 115 8.77 -34.22 10.43
N ASN A 116 9.67 -34.81 9.65
CA ASN A 116 10.19 -34.18 8.43
C ASN A 116 9.09 -33.95 7.40
N ALA A 117 8.17 -34.90 7.24
CA ALA A 117 7.00 -34.73 6.37
C ALA A 117 6.08 -33.59 6.87
N GLU A 118 5.90 -33.48 8.19
CA GLU A 118 5.13 -32.39 8.80
C GLU A 118 5.79 -31.03 8.59
N ILE A 119 7.11 -30.93 8.78
CA ILE A 119 7.88 -29.70 8.53
C ILE A 119 7.78 -29.31 7.05
N ALA A 120 7.97 -30.26 6.14
CA ALA A 120 7.84 -30.01 4.71
C ALA A 120 6.44 -29.48 4.34
N ALA A 121 5.39 -30.07 4.92
CA ALA A 121 4.01 -29.61 4.71
C ALA A 121 3.79 -28.18 5.25
N ARG A 122 4.34 -27.85 6.42
CA ARG A 122 4.26 -26.50 7.00
C ARG A 122 5.02 -25.48 6.17
N ASN A 123 6.21 -25.82 5.68
CA ASN A 123 7.00 -24.94 4.81
C ASN A 123 6.26 -24.66 3.50
N ALA A 124 5.72 -25.70 2.86
CA ALA A 124 4.93 -25.52 1.64
C ALA A 124 3.64 -24.69 1.86
N ALA A 125 3.04 -24.77 3.05
CA ALA A 125 1.93 -23.90 3.42
C ALA A 125 2.39 -22.44 3.61
N ALA A 126 3.52 -22.23 4.29
CA ALA A 126 4.10 -20.90 4.48
C ALA A 126 4.48 -20.24 3.15
N GLU A 127 5.15 -20.97 2.24
CA GLU A 127 5.52 -20.48 0.91
C GLU A 127 4.30 -20.00 0.11
N ARG A 128 3.19 -20.74 0.17
CA ARG A 128 1.93 -20.32 -0.48
C ARG A 128 1.35 -19.07 0.14
N ALA A 129 1.34 -18.98 1.47
CA ALA A 129 0.84 -17.81 2.19
C ALA A 129 1.67 -16.55 1.86
N GLU A 130 3.01 -16.67 1.81
CA GLU A 130 3.90 -15.57 1.45
C GLU A 130 3.69 -15.14 -0.02
N ALA A 131 3.52 -16.09 -0.94
CA ALA A 131 3.23 -15.79 -2.34
C ALA A 131 1.88 -15.04 -2.50
N GLU A 132 0.84 -15.46 -1.77
CA GLU A 132 -0.46 -14.79 -1.76
C GLU A 132 -0.40 -13.39 -1.14
N ALA A 133 0.37 -13.23 -0.05
CA ALA A 133 0.60 -11.95 0.59
C ALA A 133 1.35 -10.99 -0.34
N ALA A 134 2.42 -11.45 -0.99
CA ALA A 134 3.18 -10.67 -1.97
C ALA A 134 2.29 -10.25 -3.15
N ALA A 135 1.52 -11.18 -3.72
CA ALA A 135 0.60 -10.86 -4.81
C ALA A 135 -0.47 -9.83 -4.38
N THR A 136 -0.94 -9.90 -3.13
CA THR A 136 -1.91 -8.95 -2.57
C THR A 136 -1.29 -7.57 -2.38
N PHE A 137 -0.09 -7.51 -1.82
CA PHE A 137 0.68 -6.28 -1.67
C PHE A 137 0.91 -5.60 -3.03
N GLU A 138 1.36 -6.35 -4.05
CA GLU A 138 1.60 -5.80 -5.38
C GLU A 138 0.33 -5.21 -6.01
N ARG A 139 -0.81 -5.89 -5.88
CA ARG A 139 -2.10 -5.35 -6.35
C ARG A 139 -2.49 -4.07 -5.64
N GLN A 140 -2.28 -3.98 -4.32
CA GLN A 140 -2.59 -2.77 -3.56
C GLN A 140 -1.63 -1.63 -3.90
N SER A 141 -0.34 -1.92 -4.03
CA SER A 141 0.70 -0.97 -4.45
C SER A 141 0.39 -0.39 -5.83
N ALA A 142 0.00 -1.22 -6.80
CA ALA A 142 -0.40 -0.76 -8.12
C ALA A 142 -1.59 0.20 -8.07
N ARG A 143 -2.66 -0.16 -7.34
CA ARG A 143 -3.83 0.70 -7.15
C ARG A 143 -3.48 2.03 -6.48
N TRP A 144 -2.62 2.00 -5.47
CA TRP A 144 -2.17 3.21 -4.77
C TRP A 144 -1.37 4.13 -5.69
N ARG A 145 -0.50 3.58 -6.55
CA ARG A 145 0.25 4.36 -7.54
C ARG A 145 -0.67 5.01 -8.57
N GLU A 146 -1.65 4.28 -9.08
CA GLU A 146 -2.65 4.80 -10.02
C GLU A 146 -3.48 5.93 -9.40
N GLU A 147 -3.97 5.74 -8.17
CA GLU A 147 -4.74 6.75 -7.46
C GLU A 147 -3.91 8.02 -7.18
N THR A 148 -2.66 7.84 -6.75
CA THR A 148 -1.74 8.97 -6.53
C THR A 148 -1.52 9.76 -7.80
N ALA A 149 -1.20 9.11 -8.92
CA ALA A 149 -1.00 9.78 -10.21
C ALA A 149 -2.27 10.52 -10.69
N ARG A 150 -3.45 9.93 -10.45
CA ARG A 150 -4.74 10.57 -10.74
C ARG A 150 -4.94 11.83 -9.93
N LEU A 151 -4.68 11.79 -8.61
CA LEU A 151 -4.84 12.94 -7.72
C LEU A 151 -3.84 14.05 -8.04
N GLU A 152 -2.60 13.71 -8.37
CA GLU A 152 -1.59 14.68 -8.82
C GLU A 152 -2.03 15.40 -10.09
N THR A 153 -2.58 14.65 -11.05
CA THR A 153 -3.14 15.24 -12.29
C THR A 153 -4.30 16.18 -11.99
N GLN A 154 -5.24 15.77 -11.13
CA GLN A 154 -6.38 16.62 -10.73
C GLN A 154 -5.92 17.89 -10.02
N ARG A 155 -4.89 17.79 -9.18
CA ARG A 155 -4.31 18.94 -8.50
C ARG A 155 -3.69 19.93 -9.50
N ALA A 156 -2.91 19.43 -10.45
CA ALA A 156 -2.30 20.28 -11.48
C ALA A 156 -3.37 20.99 -12.33
N GLN A 157 -4.45 20.28 -12.69
CA GLN A 157 -5.58 20.88 -13.41
C GLN A 157 -6.28 21.95 -12.58
N TYR A 158 -6.56 21.67 -11.30
CA TYR A 158 -7.16 22.64 -10.40
C TYR A 158 -6.32 23.91 -10.25
N GLU A 159 -5.00 23.77 -10.10
CA GLU A 159 -4.07 24.91 -10.01
C GLU A 159 -4.07 25.74 -11.30
N ALA A 160 -4.14 25.09 -12.47
CA ALA A 160 -4.25 25.77 -13.76
C ALA A 160 -5.60 26.50 -13.93
N ASP A 161 -6.71 25.85 -13.57
CA ASP A 161 -8.05 26.45 -13.63
C ASP A 161 -8.18 27.64 -12.68
N LEU A 162 -7.59 27.54 -11.49
CA LEU A 162 -7.55 28.63 -10.53
C LEU A 162 -6.75 29.82 -11.07
N ALA A 163 -5.59 29.57 -11.70
CA ALA A 163 -4.80 30.62 -12.35
C ALA A 163 -5.57 31.28 -13.50
N ALA A 164 -6.25 30.49 -14.33
CA ALA A 164 -7.08 30.98 -15.42
C ALA A 164 -8.23 31.86 -14.91
N SER A 165 -8.97 31.39 -13.89
CA SER A 165 -10.06 32.14 -13.24
C SER A 165 -9.57 33.47 -12.65
N ASN A 166 -8.43 33.45 -11.94
CA ASN A 166 -7.84 34.66 -11.40
C ASN A 166 -7.44 35.66 -12.49
N SER A 167 -6.88 35.17 -13.60
CA SER A 167 -6.51 36.02 -14.74
C SER A 167 -7.73 36.65 -15.42
N ALA A 168 -8.81 35.88 -15.58
CA ALA A 168 -10.08 36.35 -16.16
C ALA A 168 -10.72 37.43 -15.27
N ARG A 169 -10.69 37.22 -13.94
CA ARG A 169 -11.15 38.23 -12.98
C ARG A 169 -10.35 39.53 -13.09
N ALA A 170 -9.02 39.45 -13.12
CA ALA A 170 -8.16 40.63 -13.26
C ALA A 170 -8.36 41.35 -14.61
N ALA A 171 -8.66 40.62 -15.68
CA ALA A 171 -9.02 41.22 -16.97
C ALA A 171 -10.36 41.97 -16.91
N TYR A 172 -11.38 41.35 -16.30
CA TYR A 172 -12.68 41.97 -16.10
C TYR A 172 -12.59 43.24 -15.23
N GLU A 173 -11.83 43.21 -14.13
CA GLU A 173 -11.65 44.37 -13.26
C GLU A 173 -11.02 45.56 -14.01
N ARG A 174 -10.01 45.29 -14.86
CA ARG A 174 -9.42 46.32 -15.73
C ARG A 174 -10.40 46.86 -16.77
N ALA A 175 -11.13 45.96 -17.45
CA ALA A 175 -12.14 46.36 -18.43
C ALA A 175 -13.25 47.20 -17.81
N ARG A 176 -13.66 46.84 -16.59
CA ARG A 176 -14.64 47.59 -15.81
C ARG A 176 -14.13 48.98 -15.45
N ALA A 177 -12.91 49.08 -14.94
CA ALA A 177 -12.32 50.39 -14.61
C ALA A 177 -12.18 51.29 -15.85
N ALA A 178 -11.80 50.74 -17.00
CA ALA A 178 -11.75 51.48 -18.26
C ALA A 178 -13.13 51.96 -18.70
N TRP A 179 -14.14 51.08 -18.66
CA TRP A 179 -15.53 51.44 -18.96
C TRP A 179 -16.06 52.53 -18.01
N GLU A 180 -15.81 52.43 -16.70
CA GLU A 180 -16.19 53.46 -15.72
C GLU A 180 -15.55 54.82 -16.04
N ALA A 181 -14.29 54.83 -16.49
CA ALA A 181 -13.60 56.06 -16.91
C ALA A 181 -14.19 56.66 -18.20
N GLU A 182 -14.55 55.84 -19.19
CA GLU A 182 -15.20 56.28 -20.43
C GLU A 182 -16.59 56.86 -20.19
N VAL A 183 -17.40 56.21 -19.34
CA VAL A 183 -18.71 56.71 -18.93
C VAL A 183 -18.55 58.07 -18.25
N ALA A 184 -17.64 58.20 -17.28
CA ALA A 184 -17.40 59.45 -16.58
C ALA A 184 -16.91 60.57 -17.52
N ALA A 185 -16.12 60.25 -18.55
CA ALA A 185 -15.70 61.22 -19.57
C ALA A 185 -16.87 61.70 -20.43
N CYS A 186 -17.70 60.76 -20.89
CA CYS A 186 -18.89 61.08 -21.66
C CYS A 186 -19.87 61.97 -20.89
N GLU A 187 -20.10 61.66 -19.61
CA GLU A 187 -20.98 62.46 -18.73
C GLU A 187 -20.50 63.91 -18.61
N ARG A 188 -19.19 64.15 -18.52
CA ARG A 188 -18.61 65.51 -18.51
C ARG A 188 -18.84 66.25 -19.82
N GLU A 189 -18.80 65.56 -20.95
CA GLU A 189 -18.94 66.13 -22.30
C GLU A 189 -20.41 66.30 -22.75
N ARG A 190 -21.39 65.81 -21.97
CA ARG A 190 -22.83 65.79 -22.31
C ARG A 190 -23.13 65.16 -23.67
N ARG A 191 -22.35 64.13 -24.06
CA ARG A 191 -22.56 63.33 -25.28
C ARG A 191 -23.40 62.09 -24.96
N VAL A 192 -23.77 61.32 -25.98
CA VAL A 192 -24.43 60.01 -25.81
C VAL A 192 -23.39 58.98 -25.34
N CYS A 193 -23.64 58.33 -24.21
CA CYS A 193 -22.64 57.48 -23.54
C CYS A 193 -22.71 56.00 -23.94
N VAL A 194 -21.55 55.33 -23.85
CA VAL A 194 -21.45 53.87 -23.96
C VAL A 194 -22.05 53.25 -22.70
N THR A 195 -23.22 52.61 -22.82
CA THR A 195 -23.97 52.09 -21.66
C THR A 195 -23.76 50.60 -21.42
N THR A 196 -23.07 49.89 -22.31
CA THR A 196 -22.90 48.43 -22.18
C THR A 196 -21.68 48.12 -21.32
N PRO A 197 -21.85 47.58 -20.10
CA PRO A 197 -20.74 47.18 -19.26
C PRO A 197 -20.02 45.95 -19.85
N PRO A 198 -18.76 45.71 -19.48
CA PRO A 198 -18.05 44.50 -19.91
C PRO A 198 -18.77 43.24 -19.40
N ALA A 199 -18.80 42.21 -20.24
CA ALA A 199 -19.36 40.91 -19.88
C ALA A 199 -18.59 40.30 -18.69
N LYS A 200 -19.33 39.72 -17.75
CA LYS A 200 -18.74 38.93 -16.67
C LYS A 200 -18.24 37.60 -17.24
N TYR A 201 -17.08 37.16 -16.73
CA TYR A 201 -16.46 35.88 -17.03
C TYR A 201 -17.25 34.71 -16.43
#